data_AF-A0A5E6NKY6-F1
#
_entry.id   AF-A0A5E6NKY6-F1
#
_cell.length_a   1.000
_cell.length_b   1.000
_cell.length_c   1.000
_cell.angle_alpha   90.00
_cell.angle_beta   90.00
_cell.angle_gamma   90.00
#
_symmetry.space_group_name_H-M   'P 1'
#
loop_
_entity.id
_entity.type
_entity.pdbx_description
1 polymer ?
#
loop_
_entity_poly.entity_id
_entity_poly.type
_entity_poly.pdbx_seq_one_letter_code
_entity_poly.pdbx_strand_id
1 'polypeptide(L)'
;AGDDTITGGIDARNNIDGGADDDTLTGGSYADSLIGGQGNDTLNGGNGDDTLNAGQGNDKVTGGAGNDIYIFNLGDGQLEIMDANGYDGLNLVKVLLKMILLLPKKQMALFISALTTPQMW
;
A
#
# COMPACT_ATOMS: atom_id res chain seq x y z
N ALA A 1 -11.51 15.38 -3.27
CA ALA A 1 -12.52 15.59 -4.35
C ALA A 1 -12.29 16.98 -4.87
N GLY A 2 -11.72 17.03 -6.06
CA GLY A 2 -10.61 17.92 -6.35
C GLY A 2 -9.29 17.30 -5.89
N ASP A 3 -8.24 17.65 -6.62
CA ASP A 3 -6.84 17.32 -6.33
C ASP A 3 -6.39 18.00 -5.04
N ASP A 4 -6.15 17.23 -3.98
CA ASP A 4 -5.82 17.72 -2.66
C ASP A 4 -4.30 17.65 -2.39
N THR A 5 -3.77 18.62 -1.62
CA THR A 5 -2.40 18.56 -1.09
C THR A 5 -2.46 18.55 0.43
N ILE A 6 -2.14 17.41 1.03
CA ILE A 6 -2.28 17.19 2.47
C ILE A 6 -0.91 16.86 3.07
N THR A 7 -0.54 17.60 4.11
CA THR A 7 0.70 17.38 4.87
C THR A 7 0.36 17.15 6.33
N GLY A 8 0.76 16.00 6.85
CA GLY A 8 0.66 15.63 8.25
C GLY A 8 1.59 16.45 9.14
N GLY A 9 1.30 16.41 10.44
CA GLY A 9 2.11 17.08 11.45
C GLY A 9 3.42 16.34 11.70
N ILE A 10 4.48 17.08 12.01
CA ILE A 10 5.81 16.50 12.28
C ILE A 10 5.97 15.91 13.69
N ASP A 11 5.03 16.19 14.60
CA ASP A 11 5.14 15.86 16.04
C ASP A 11 4.19 14.73 16.49
N ALA A 12 3.51 14.08 15.54
CA ALA A 12 2.54 13.04 15.83
C ALA A 12 2.40 12.07 14.67
N ARG A 13 1.75 10.93 14.93
CA ARG A 13 1.25 10.02 13.90
C ARG A 13 0.02 10.62 13.23
N ASN A 14 -0.09 10.44 11.92
CA ASN A 14 -1.11 10.99 11.07
C ASN A 14 -1.93 9.87 10.43
N ASN A 15 -3.21 10.15 10.22
CA ASN A 15 -4.08 9.31 9.40
C ASN A 15 -4.67 10.22 8.31
N ILE A 16 -4.13 10.09 7.11
CA ILE A 16 -4.39 10.98 5.98
C ILE A 16 -5.14 10.18 4.91
N ASP A 17 -6.20 10.79 4.37
CA ASP A 17 -7.04 10.25 3.31
C ASP A 17 -7.27 11.37 2.27
N GLY A 18 -6.78 11.18 1.05
CA GLY A 18 -6.95 12.13 -0.07
C GLY A 18 -8.34 12.03 -0.70
N GLY A 19 -8.83 10.80 -0.84
CA GLY A 19 -10.19 10.50 -1.23
C GLY A 19 -10.34 10.25 -2.72
N ALA A 20 -10.63 11.28 -3.50
CA ALA A 20 -10.89 11.13 -4.93
C ALA A 20 -10.27 12.28 -5.69
N ASP A 21 -9.86 11.99 -6.93
CA ASP A 21 -9.04 12.81 -7.82
C ASP A 21 -7.53 12.69 -7.49
N ASP A 22 -6.66 13.43 -8.19
CA ASP A 22 -5.22 13.17 -8.13
C ASP A 22 -4.59 13.89 -6.91
N ASP A 23 -4.25 13.14 -5.85
CA ASP A 23 -3.85 13.72 -4.56
C ASP A 23 -2.33 13.68 -4.30
N THR A 24 -1.84 14.63 -3.49
CA THR A 24 -0.46 14.64 -2.97
C THR A 24 -0.46 14.61 -1.44
N LEU A 25 0.04 13.53 -0.85
CA LEU A 25 -0.01 13.27 0.59
C LEU A 25 1.40 13.16 1.18
N THR A 26 1.62 13.73 2.36
CA THR A 26 2.87 13.62 3.12
C THR A 26 2.60 13.31 4.59
N GLY A 27 3.20 12.26 5.15
CA GLY A 27 3.01 11.81 6.53
C GLY A 27 3.72 12.70 7.55
N GLY A 28 5.05 12.64 7.61
CA GLY A 28 5.80 13.38 8.63
C GLY A 28 7.02 12.64 9.15
N SER A 29 7.17 12.58 10.48
CA SER A 29 8.35 12.00 11.14
C SER A 29 8.03 10.82 12.06
N TYR A 30 6.77 10.40 12.11
CA TYR A 30 6.30 9.30 12.94
C TYR A 30 5.58 8.28 12.07
N ALA A 31 5.29 7.10 12.63
CA ALA A 31 4.53 6.07 11.94
C ALA A 31 3.14 6.56 11.51
N ASP A 32 2.98 6.84 10.21
CA ASP A 32 1.83 7.45 9.58
C ASP A 32 1.02 6.43 8.76
N SER A 33 -0.25 6.75 8.52
CA SER A 33 -1.16 5.99 7.65
C SER A 33 -1.66 6.90 6.55
N LEU A 34 -1.28 6.65 5.30
CA LEU A 34 -1.68 7.43 4.14
C LEU A 34 -2.54 6.59 3.19
N ILE A 35 -3.69 7.14 2.80
CA ILE A 35 -4.60 6.57 1.82
C ILE A 35 -4.77 7.60 0.70
N GLY A 36 -4.36 7.27 -0.53
CA GLY A 36 -4.55 8.12 -1.71
C GLY A 36 -6.02 8.17 -2.09
N GLY A 37 -6.54 7.05 -2.60
CA GLY A 37 -7.96 6.86 -2.83
C GLY A 37 -8.26 6.48 -4.27
N GLN A 38 -8.94 7.34 -5.03
CA GLN A 38 -9.13 7.18 -6.47
C GLN A 38 -8.43 8.32 -7.19
N GLY A 39 -7.65 8.04 -8.22
CA GLY A 39 -6.85 9.07 -8.88
C GLY A 39 -5.41 8.60 -8.99
N ASN A 40 -4.57 9.36 -9.69
CA ASN A 40 -3.14 9.09 -9.76
C ASN A 40 -2.43 9.85 -8.64
N ASP A 41 -2.22 9.16 -7.53
CA ASP A 41 -1.80 9.79 -6.28
C ASP A 41 -0.28 9.78 -6.13
N THR A 42 0.24 10.76 -5.38
CA THR A 42 1.63 10.82 -4.92
C THR A 42 1.68 10.82 -3.41
N LEU A 43 2.22 9.75 -2.81
CA LEU A 43 2.33 9.58 -1.37
C LEU A 43 3.81 9.61 -0.92
N ASN A 44 4.07 10.31 0.17
CA ASN A 44 5.37 10.30 0.87
C ASN A 44 5.16 10.04 2.37
N GLY A 45 5.63 8.90 2.88
CA GLY A 45 5.53 8.55 4.31
C GLY A 45 6.34 9.50 5.19
N GLY A 46 7.62 9.66 4.86
CA GLY A 46 8.54 10.56 5.56
C GLY A 46 9.50 9.76 6.44
N ASN A 47 9.61 10.10 7.73
CA ASN A 47 10.30 9.23 8.68
C ASN A 47 9.27 8.46 9.51
N GLY A 48 9.67 7.31 10.04
CA GLY A 48 8.80 6.44 10.81
C GLY A 48 8.47 5.17 10.03
N ASP A 49 7.87 4.20 10.70
CA ASP A 49 7.39 2.99 10.06
C ASP A 49 5.97 3.24 9.53
N ASP A 50 5.83 3.52 8.24
CA ASP A 50 4.59 4.02 7.65
C ASP A 50 3.75 2.92 7.00
N THR A 51 2.45 3.17 6.86
CA THR A 51 1.52 2.32 6.10
C THR A 51 0.90 3.13 4.97
N LEU A 52 1.14 2.70 3.74
CA LEU A 52 0.89 3.49 2.53
C LEU A 52 0.00 2.70 1.58
N ASN A 53 -1.20 3.22 1.30
CA ASN A 53 -2.16 2.64 0.38
C ASN A 53 -2.57 3.67 -0.66
N ALA A 54 -1.95 3.66 -1.84
CA ALA A 54 -2.25 4.65 -2.86
C ALA A 54 -3.67 4.50 -3.42
N GLY A 55 -4.20 3.29 -3.52
CA GLY A 55 -5.57 3.08 -3.98
C GLY A 55 -5.66 2.88 -5.49
N GLN A 56 -6.68 3.40 -6.15
CA GLN A 56 -6.97 3.17 -7.56
C GLN A 56 -6.35 4.24 -8.45
N GLY A 57 -5.35 3.87 -9.26
CA GLY A 57 -4.75 4.75 -10.25
C GLY A 57 -3.40 4.27 -10.74
N ASN A 58 -2.63 5.19 -11.33
CA ASN A 58 -1.22 5.00 -11.55
C ASN A 58 -0.45 5.87 -10.55
N ASP A 59 -0.06 5.25 -9.45
CA ASP A 59 0.36 5.97 -8.26
C ASP A 59 1.87 5.91 -8.05
N LYS A 60 2.39 6.90 -7.33
CA LYS A 60 3.78 7.00 -6.91
C LYS A 60 3.86 7.06 -5.40
N VAL A 61 4.66 6.17 -4.81
CA VAL A 61 4.80 6.11 -3.35
C VAL A 61 6.27 6.06 -2.96
N THR A 62 6.65 6.89 -2.00
CA THR A 62 7.92 6.84 -1.30
C THR A 62 7.63 6.63 0.18
N GLY A 63 8.20 5.59 0.80
CA GLY A 63 8.08 5.34 2.24
C GLY A 63 8.94 6.29 3.03
N GLY A 64 10.23 6.32 2.71
CA GLY A 64 11.16 7.31 3.23
C GLY A 64 12.16 6.66 4.16
N ALA A 65 12.06 6.87 5.47
CA ALA A 65 12.98 6.29 6.44
C ALA A 65 12.21 5.55 7.53
N GLY A 66 12.44 4.25 7.65
CA GLY A 66 11.73 3.41 8.60
C GLY A 66 11.63 2.02 8.02
N ASN A 67 10.69 1.20 8.48
CA ASN A 67 10.30 -0.02 7.78
C ASN A 67 8.85 0.15 7.36
N ASP A 68 8.65 0.35 6.06
CA ASP A 68 7.35 0.78 5.55
C ASP A 68 6.54 -0.39 5.02
N ILE A 69 5.22 -0.25 5.04
CA ILE A 69 4.27 -1.21 4.47
C ILE A 69 3.48 -0.57 3.35
N TYR A 70 3.72 -1.04 2.13
CA TYR A 70 2.97 -0.69 0.94
C TYR A 70 1.80 -1.65 0.78
N ILE A 71 0.58 -1.12 0.65
CA ILE A 71 -0.62 -1.92 0.42
C ILE A 71 -1.00 -1.79 -1.05
N PHE A 72 -1.10 -2.92 -1.73
CA PHE A 72 -1.56 -2.98 -3.11
C PHE A 72 -2.68 -4.02 -3.22
N ASN A 73 -3.83 -3.61 -3.75
CA ASN A 73 -5.01 -4.44 -3.93
C ASN A 73 -5.25 -4.78 -5.40
N LEU A 74 -6.05 -5.81 -5.63
CA LEU A 74 -6.41 -6.18 -7.00
C LEU A 74 -7.34 -5.11 -7.59
N GLY A 75 -6.90 -4.49 -8.68
CA GLY A 75 -7.66 -3.43 -9.37
C GLY A 75 -7.21 -2.02 -9.03
N ASP A 76 -6.16 -1.88 -8.22
CA ASP A 76 -5.56 -0.59 -7.86
C ASP A 76 -4.80 0.05 -9.03
N GLY A 77 -4.44 -0.71 -10.07
CA GLY A 77 -3.73 -0.16 -11.24
C GLY A 77 -2.24 -0.39 -11.15
N GLN A 78 -1.42 0.61 -11.52
CA GLN A 78 0.03 0.52 -11.43
C GLN A 78 0.53 1.27 -10.20
N LEU A 79 1.40 0.64 -9.43
CA LEU A 79 2.04 1.25 -8.27
C LEU A 79 3.55 1.34 -8.52
N GLU A 80 4.08 2.55 -8.56
CA GLU A 80 5.53 2.81 -8.59
C GLU A 80 6.01 3.13 -7.17
N ILE A 81 6.87 2.27 -6.63
CA ILE A 81 7.49 2.48 -5.32
C ILE A 81 8.92 2.96 -5.53
N MET A 82 9.23 4.12 -4.98
CA MET A 82 10.56 4.70 -5.01
C MET A 82 11.07 4.87 -3.58
N ASP A 83 11.69 3.81 -3.07
CA ASP A 83 12.30 3.76 -1.74
C ASP A 83 13.59 2.93 -1.75
N ALA A 84 14.52 3.31 -0.89
CA ALA A 84 15.83 2.71 -0.75
C ALA A 84 16.30 2.55 0.71
N ASN A 85 15.55 3.04 1.71
CA ASN A 85 15.92 2.90 3.12
C ASN A 85 14.95 1.97 3.82
N GLY A 86 15.42 1.23 4.82
CA GLY A 86 14.55 0.36 5.61
C GLY A 86 14.50 -1.10 5.19
N TYR A 87 13.73 -1.87 5.94
CA TYR A 87 13.29 -3.21 5.59
C TYR A 87 11.80 -3.21 5.27
N ASP A 88 11.48 -2.84 4.04
CA ASP A 88 10.09 -2.59 3.67
C ASP A 88 9.34 -3.85 3.24
N GLY A 89 8.02 -3.79 3.38
CA GLY A 89 7.10 -4.85 3.03
C GLY A 89 6.06 -4.40 2.01
N LEU A 90 5.79 -5.25 1.02
CA LEU A 90 4.64 -5.10 0.13
C LEU A 90 3.53 -6.08 0.54
N ASN A 91 2.41 -5.56 1.03
CA ASN A 91 1.26 -6.34 1.42
C ASN A 91 0.33 -6.59 0.22
N LEU A 92 0.35 -7.84 -0.24
CA LEU A 92 -0.49 -8.35 -1.32
C LEU A 92 -1.58 -9.31 -0.82
N VAL A 93 -1.88 -9.35 0.48
CA VAL A 93 -2.80 -10.34 1.06
C VAL A 93 -4.18 -10.28 0.39
N LYS A 94 -4.68 -9.08 0.10
CA LYS A 94 -5.95 -8.90 -0.61
C LYS A 94 -5.87 -9.34 -2.08
N VAL A 95 -4.75 -9.12 -2.76
CA VAL A 95 -4.51 -9.62 -4.13
C VAL A 95 -4.54 -11.14 -4.13
N LEU A 96 -3.75 -11.78 -3.26
CA LEU A 96 -3.64 -13.22 -3.15
C LEU A 96 -4.98 -13.88 -2.80
N LEU A 97 -5.71 -13.31 -1.83
CA LEU A 97 -7.03 -13.82 -1.45
C LEU A 97 -8.04 -13.70 -2.59
N LYS A 98 -8.06 -12.57 -3.29
CA LYS A 98 -8.98 -12.34 -4.42
C LYS A 98 -8.64 -13.26 -5.60
N MET A 99 -7.36 -13.47 -5.91
CA MET A 99 -6.92 -14.38 -6.97
C MET A 99 -7.34 -15.82 -6.69
N ILE A 100 -7.19 -16.31 -5.46
CA ILE A 100 -7.61 -17.68 -5.07
C ILE A 100 -9.13 -17.85 -5.21
N LEU A 101 -9.91 -16.83 -4.85
CA LEU A 101 -11.38 -16.85 -4.97
C LEU A 101 -11.88 -16.79 -6.42
N LEU A 102 -11.07 -16.29 -7.35
CA LEU A 102 -11.39 -16.23 -8.78
C LEU A 102 -11.05 -17.52 -9.55
N LEU A 103 -10.36 -18.47 -8.91
CA LEU A 103 -10.03 -19.75 -9.53
C LEU A 103 -11.27 -20.67 -9.62
N PRO A 104 -11.41 -21.49 -10.68
CA PRO A 104 -12.41 -22.56 -10.73
C PRO A 104 -12.28 -23.47 -9.50
N LYS A 105 -13.40 -23.97 -8.94
CA LYS A 105 -13.42 -24.78 -7.70
C LYS A 105 -12.40 -25.93 -7.67
N LYS A 106 -12.08 -26.54 -8.82
CA LYS A 106 -11.08 -27.62 -8.95
C LYS A 106 -9.63 -27.14 -8.81
N GLN A 107 -9.33 -25.90 -9.19
CA GLN A 107 -8.01 -25.27 -9.09
C GLN A 107 -7.76 -24.70 -7.67
N MET A 108 -8.83 -24.23 -7.00
CA MET A 108 -8.75 -23.61 -5.67
C MET A 108 -8.16 -24.55 -4.60
N ALA A 109 -8.58 -25.82 -4.58
CA ALA A 109 -8.09 -26.81 -3.61
C ALA A 109 -6.59 -27.13 -3.79
N LEU A 110 -6.10 -27.13 -5.04
CA LEU A 110 -4.69 -27.37 -5.34
C LEU A 110 -3.81 -26.20 -4.87
N PHE A 111 -4.26 -24.97 -5.09
CA PHE A 111 -3.55 -23.76 -4.66
C PHE A 111 -3.48 -23.61 -3.13
N ILE A 112 -4.57 -23.90 -2.41
CA ILE A 112 -4.58 -23.83 -0.94
C ILE A 112 -3.60 -24.84 -0.34
N SER A 113 -3.56 -26.07 -0.88
CA SER A 113 -2.63 -27.10 -0.38
C SER A 113 -1.16 -26.67 -0.48
N ALA A 114 -0.77 -26.07 -1.60
CA ALA A 114 0.60 -25.60 -1.86
C ALA A 114 1.05 -24.47 -0.91
N LEU A 115 0.14 -23.61 -0.47
CA LEU A 115 0.42 -22.51 0.46
C LEU A 115 0.51 -22.97 1.92
N THR A 116 -0.17 -24.08 2.26
CA THR A 116 -0.20 -24.63 3.63
C THR A 116 0.79 -25.77 3.86
N THR A 117 1.53 -26.20 2.85
CA THR A 117 2.50 -27.29 3.03
C THR A 117 3.74 -26.73 3.74
N PRO A 118 4.05 -27.16 4.98
CA PRO A 118 5.24 -26.69 5.66
C PRO A 118 6.47 -27.11 4.85
N GLN A 119 7.32 -26.15 4.49
CA GLN A 119 8.63 -26.47 3.93
C GLN A 119 9.47 -27.08 5.05
N MET A 120 9.51 -28.40 5.13
CA MET A 120 10.45 -29.10 6.01
C MET A 120 11.84 -29.01 5.39
N TRP A 121 12.75 -28.30 6.05
CA TRP A 121 14.19 -28.36 5.80
C TRP A 121 14.84 -29.34 6.77
#